data_AF-A0A3M1CTN3-F1
#
_entry.id   AF-A0A3M1CTN3-F1
#
_cell.length_a   1.000
_cell.length_b   1.000
_cell.length_c   1.000
_cell.angle_alpha   90.00
_cell.angle_beta   90.00
_cell.angle_gamma   90.00
#
_symmetry.space_group_name_H-M   'P 1'
#
loop_
_entity.id
_entity.type
_entity.pdbx_description
1 polymer ?
#
loop_
_entity_poly.entity_id
_entity_poly.type
_entity_poly.pdbx_seq_one_letter_code
_entity_poly.pdbx_strand_id
1 'polypeptide(L)'
;MRETAKNTVDKVTPTQHAIEQFIARSGSKRSPDQVAAKLKRMLTVAQEVRKKDATLTLLNNGCANARYFRCKTWVLVVVDDRIVTCYQPRMKEFTDC
;
A
#
# COMPACT_ATOMS: atom_id res chain seq x y z
N MET A 1 16.98 14.93 10.43
CA MET A 1 15.97 15.05 9.36
C MET A 1 15.06 13.83 9.38
N ARG A 2 13.93 13.87 10.11
CA ARG A 2 12.95 12.76 10.24
C ARG A 2 11.50 13.22 9.99
N GLU A 3 11.32 14.39 9.36
CA GLU A 3 10.01 15.04 9.23
C GLU A 3 9.28 14.71 7.92
N THR A 4 9.96 14.18 6.90
CA THR A 4 9.36 13.94 5.58
C THR A 4 8.49 12.69 5.51
N ALA A 5 8.79 11.63 6.27
CA ALA A 5 8.03 10.38 6.19
C ALA A 5 6.67 10.44 6.93
N LYS A 6 6.59 11.20 8.02
CA LYS A 6 5.39 11.26 8.87
C LYS A 6 4.27 12.08 8.25
N ASN A 7 4.61 13.16 7.52
CA ASN A 7 3.64 14.07 6.90
C ASN A 7 2.94 13.49 5.67
N THR A 8 3.55 12.52 4.98
CA THR A 8 2.96 11.92 3.77
C THR A 8 1.86 10.92 4.11
N VAL A 9 1.96 10.22 5.24
CA VAL A 9 1.03 9.13 5.59
C VAL A 9 -0.34 9.64 6.02
N ASP A 10 -0.41 10.81 6.66
CA ASP A 10 -1.68 11.36 7.15
C ASP A 10 -2.63 11.77 6.00
N LYS A 11 -2.03 12.23 4.89
CA LYS A 11 -2.73 12.60 3.65
C LYS A 11 -3.18 11.39 2.83
N VAL A 12 -2.59 10.22 3.08
CA VAL A 12 -2.88 9.03 2.26
C VAL A 12 -4.21 8.41 2.66
N THR A 13 -5.12 8.27 1.70
CA THR A 13 -6.47 7.74 1.94
C THR A 13 -6.66 6.37 1.29
N PRO A 14 -7.11 5.33 2.03
CA PRO A 14 -7.47 4.06 1.44
C PRO A 14 -8.69 4.18 0.54
N THR A 15 -8.61 3.59 -0.64
CA THR A 15 -9.77 3.44 -1.52
C THR A 15 -10.70 2.33 -1.02
N GLN A 16 -11.97 2.37 -1.44
CA GLN A 16 -12.94 1.30 -1.19
C GLN A 16 -12.43 -0.06 -1.65
N HIS A 17 -11.81 -0.11 -2.83
CA HIS A 17 -11.22 -1.33 -3.37
C HIS A 17 -10.13 -1.92 -2.47
N ALA A 18 -9.23 -1.08 -1.92
CA ALA A 18 -8.20 -1.55 -1.00
C ALA A 18 -8.79 -2.11 0.30
N ILE A 19 -9.87 -1.50 0.81
CA ILE A 19 -10.59 -1.97 2.01
C ILE A 19 -11.20 -3.35 1.74
N GLU A 20 -11.90 -3.51 0.62
CA GLU A 20 -12.53 -4.77 0.22
C GLU A 20 -11.50 -5.88 0.00
N GLN A 21 -10.39 -5.59 -0.68
CA GLN A 21 -9.29 -6.54 -0.85
C GLN A 21 -8.72 -6.98 0.50
N PHE A 22 -8.51 -6.04 1.42
CA PHE A 22 -8.04 -6.37 2.76
C PHE A 22 -9.02 -7.29 3.49
N ILE A 23 -10.31 -6.98 3.50
CA ILE A 23 -11.35 -7.78 4.16
C ILE A 23 -11.39 -9.19 3.56
N ALA A 24 -11.48 -9.30 2.24
CA ALA A 24 -11.59 -10.58 1.53
C ALA A 24 -10.37 -11.47 1.76
N ARG A 25 -9.16 -10.90 1.80
CA ARG A 25 -7.91 -11.65 1.93
C ARG A 25 -7.53 -11.95 3.39
N SER A 26 -7.87 -11.07 4.32
CA SER A 26 -7.55 -11.27 5.74
C SER A 26 -8.65 -11.99 6.52
N GLY A 27 -9.85 -12.13 5.95
CA GLY A 27 -11.02 -12.67 6.66
C GLY A 27 -11.49 -11.75 7.80
N SER A 28 -11.22 -10.44 7.71
CA SER A 28 -11.55 -9.51 8.79
C SER A 28 -13.06 -9.35 8.96
N LYS A 29 -13.55 -9.47 10.20
CA LYS A 29 -14.94 -9.14 10.58
C LYS A 29 -15.13 -7.66 10.99
N ARG A 30 -14.10 -6.84 10.80
CA ARG A 30 -14.12 -5.42 11.17
C ARG A 30 -14.93 -4.60 10.17
N SER A 31 -15.46 -3.46 10.62
CA SER A 31 -16.14 -2.54 9.72
C SER A 31 -15.17 -1.91 8.69
N PRO A 32 -15.68 -1.44 7.53
CA PRO A 32 -14.85 -0.74 6.54
C PRO A 32 -14.01 0.41 7.12
N ASP A 33 -14.58 1.23 8.01
CA ASP A 33 -13.85 2.32 8.68
C ASP A 33 -12.69 1.85 9.54
N GLN A 34 -12.89 0.75 10.28
CA GLN A 34 -11.84 0.14 11.10
C GLN A 34 -10.73 -0.44 10.24
N VAL A 35 -11.07 -0.98 9.06
CA VAL A 35 -10.09 -1.48 8.07
C VAL A 35 -9.35 -0.32 7.42
N ALA A 36 -10.03 0.77 7.05
CA ALA A 36 -9.39 1.97 6.51
C ALA A 36 -8.37 2.56 7.50
N ALA A 37 -8.75 2.71 8.77
CA ALA A 37 -7.83 3.15 9.82
C ALA A 37 -6.65 2.20 10.01
N LYS A 38 -6.89 0.88 9.88
CA LYS A 38 -5.83 -0.12 9.94
C LYS A 38 -4.85 -0.01 8.78
N LEU A 39 -5.33 0.19 7.55
CA LEU A 39 -4.49 0.37 6.36
C LEU A 39 -3.61 1.62 6.49
N LYS A 40 -4.15 2.74 6.99
CA LYS A 40 -3.37 3.94 7.31
C LYS A 40 -2.26 3.66 8.32
N ARG A 41 -2.60 3.00 9.44
CA ARG A 41 -1.61 2.62 10.47
C ARG A 41 -0.53 1.68 9.92
N MET A 42 -0.91 0.74 9.06
CA MET A 42 0.05 -0.15 8.40
C MET A 42 1.02 0.65 7.53
N LEU A 43 0.52 1.62 6.77
CA LEU A 43 1.37 2.50 5.96
C LEU A 43 2.36 3.30 6.81
N THR A 44 1.96 3.76 8.01
CA THR A 44 2.85 4.52 8.93
C THR A 44 4.10 3.75 9.34
N VAL A 45 3.98 2.43 9.47
CA VAL A 45 5.08 1.55 9.90
C VAL A 45 5.64 0.69 8.76
N ALA A 46 5.10 0.85 7.55
CA ALA A 46 5.55 0.12 6.39
C ALA A 46 6.87 0.69 5.88
N GLN A 47 7.69 -0.18 5.30
CA GLN A 47 8.91 0.20 4.61
C GLN A 47 8.62 0.28 3.12
N GLU A 48 9.06 1.34 2.46
CA GLU A 48 8.99 1.44 1.01
C GLU A 48 9.90 0.37 0.40
N VAL A 49 9.38 -0.38 -0.58
CA VAL A 49 10.07 -1.48 -1.25
C VAL A 49 10.00 -1.31 -2.76
N ARG A 50 10.98 -1.84 -3.48
CA ARG A 50 10.95 -1.94 -4.95
C ARG A 50 10.58 -3.37 -5.34
N LYS A 51 9.58 -3.49 -6.21
CA LYS A 51 9.22 -4.77 -6.82
C LYS A 51 10.27 -5.11 -7.89
N LYS A 52 10.91 -6.29 -7.80
CA LYS A 52 12.02 -6.70 -8.69
C LYS A 52 11.59 -6.83 -10.16
N ASP A 53 10.41 -7.42 -10.37
CA ASP A 53 9.77 -7.60 -11.68
C ASP A 53 8.66 -6.57 -11.93
N ALA A 54 8.74 -5.37 -11.33
CA ALA A 54 7.98 -4.26 -11.88
C ALA A 54 8.65 -3.84 -13.18
N THR A 55 8.40 -4.58 -14.25
CA THR A 55 8.39 -4.02 -15.60
C THR A 55 7.58 -2.74 -15.48
N LEU A 56 8.28 -1.60 -15.47
CA LEU A 56 7.75 -0.24 -15.38
C LEU A 56 7.02 0.10 -16.68
N THR A 57 6.08 -0.75 -17.06
CA THR A 57 5.33 -0.68 -18.31
C THR A 57 3.86 -0.93 -18.04
N LEU A 58 3.35 -0.39 -16.93
CA LEU A 58 1.95 0.01 -16.90
C LEU A 58 1.87 1.44 -17.41
N LEU A 59 1.97 1.52 -18.74
CA LEU A 59 1.34 2.54 -19.59
C LEU A 59 1.84 3.96 -19.34
N ASN A 60 2.67 4.41 -20.27
CA ASN A 60 3.12 5.79 -20.50
C ASN A 60 1.96 6.74 -20.90
N ASN A 61 0.80 6.61 -20.25
CA ASN A 61 -0.46 7.33 -20.48
C ASN A 61 -0.72 8.37 -19.36
N GLY A 62 0.32 8.86 -18.69
CA GLY A 62 0.17 9.82 -17.57
C GLY A 62 -0.30 9.20 -16.24
N CYS A 63 -0.15 7.88 -16.06
CA CYS A 63 -0.39 7.24 -14.77
C CYS A 63 0.70 7.65 -13.76
N ALA A 64 0.30 8.16 -12.61
CA ALA A 64 1.20 8.52 -11.53
C ALA A 64 2.03 7.30 -11.03
N ASN A 65 3.26 7.58 -10.60
CA ASN A 65 4.19 6.54 -10.14
C ASN A 65 3.61 5.81 -8.91
N ALA A 66 3.36 4.51 -9.07
CA ALA A 66 2.94 3.66 -7.96
C ALA A 66 4.11 3.42 -6.99
N ARG A 67 3.86 3.65 -5.70
CA ARG A 67 4.79 3.37 -4.60
C ARG A 67 4.33 2.15 -3.83
N TYR A 68 5.26 1.28 -3.50
CA TYR A 68 4.97 0.02 -2.81
C TYR A 68 5.51 0.05 -1.39
N PHE A 69 4.66 -0.28 -0.43
CA PHE A 69 5.00 -0.25 0.98
C PHE A 69 4.75 -1.62 1.60
N ARG A 70 5.80 -2.26 2.12
CA ARG A 70 5.71 -3.56 2.77
C ARG A 70 5.55 -3.38 4.28
N CYS A 71 4.53 -4.02 4.84
CA CYS A 71 4.35 -4.15 6.27
C CYS A 71 4.00 -5.61 6.60
N LYS A 72 4.90 -6.30 7.31
CA LYS A 72 4.78 -7.73 7.64
C LYS A 72 4.58 -8.57 6.36
N THR A 73 3.44 -9.25 6.26
CA THR A 73 3.04 -10.10 5.14
C THR A 73 2.19 -9.37 4.09
N TRP A 74 2.10 -8.04 4.15
CA TRP A 74 1.28 -7.24 3.25
C TRP A 74 2.13 -6.24 2.48
N VAL A 75 1.71 -5.98 1.25
CA VAL A 75 2.16 -4.87 0.42
C VAL A 75 0.97 -3.96 0.17
N LEU A 76 1.17 -2.68 0.42
CA LEU A 76 0.24 -1.59 0.11
C LEU A 76 0.75 -0.89 -1.15
N VAL A 77 -0.15 -0.64 -2.09
CA VAL A 77 0.16 0.11 -3.33
C VAL A 77 -0.46 1.49 -3.20
N VAL A 78 0.39 2.51 -3.31
CA VAL A 78 -0.01 3.92 -3.19
C VAL A 78 0.20 4.65 -4.52
N VAL A 79 -0.83 5.32 -5.00
CA VAL A 79 -0.83 6.17 -6.20
C VAL A 79 -1.52 7.47 -5.84
N ASP A 80 -0.92 8.63 -6.14
CA ASP A 80 -1.49 9.96 -5.85
C ASP A 80 -2.08 10.10 -4.43
N ASP A 81 -1.28 9.73 -3.43
CA ASP A 81 -1.69 9.72 -2.01
C ASP A 81 -2.95 8.88 -1.72
N ARG A 82 -3.19 7.81 -2.49
CA ARG A 82 -4.27 6.84 -2.22
C ARG A 82 -3.75 5.43 -2.15
N ILE A 83 -4.14 4.67 -1.14
CA ILE A 83 -3.91 3.22 -1.14
C ILE A 83 -4.92 2.62 -2.10
N VAL A 84 -4.47 2.31 -3.32
CA VAL A 84 -5.32 1.81 -4.41
C VAL A 84 -5.59 0.32 -4.28
N THR A 85 -4.66 -0.44 -3.71
CA THR A 85 -4.86 -1.86 -3.41
C THR A 85 -3.88 -2.34 -2.35
N CYS A 86 -4.14 -3.52 -1.80
CA CYS A 86 -3.22 -4.22 -0.92
C CYS A 86 -3.31 -5.73 -1.13
N TYR A 87 -2.19 -6.42 -0.96
CA TYR A 87 -2.14 -7.87 -1.13
C TYR A 87 -1.04 -8.49 -0.29
N GLN A 88 -1.13 -9.80 -0.10
CA GLN A 88 -0.07 -10.60 0.50
C GLN A 88 0.80 -11.18 -0.62
N PRO A 89 2.06 -10.73 -0.77
CA PRO A 89 2.91 -11.21 -1.85
C PRO A 89 3.28 -12.68 -1.64
N ARG A 90 3.40 -13.44 -2.72
CA ARG A 90 3.98 -14.80 -2.64
C ARG A 90 5.50 -14.64 -2.48
N MET A 91 6.12 -15.47 -1.65
CA MET A 91 7.54 -15.33 -1.27
C MET A 91 8.46 -15.34 -2.50
N LYS A 92 8.96 -14.16 -2.93
CA LYS A 92 10.18 -13.83 -3.73
C LYS A 92 10.11 -12.49 -4.52
N GLU A 93 9.01 -11.74 -4.47
CA GLU A 93 8.76 -10.61 -5.41
C GLU A 93 9.37 -9.22 -5.06
N PHE A 94 10.01 -9.04 -3.90
CA PHE A 94 10.42 -7.71 -3.41
C PHE A 94 11.86 -7.64 -2.93
N THR A 95 12.50 -6.48 -3.11
CA THR A 95 13.77 -6.09 -2.49
C THR A 95 13.54 -4.87 -1.61
N ASP A 96 14.26 -4.82 -0.49
CA ASP A 96 14.34 -3.62 0.36
C ASP A 96 14.96 -2.46 -0.44
N CYS A 97 14.41 -1.25 -0.27
CA CYS A 97 14.87 -0.02 -0.92
C CYS A 97 16.14 0.55 -0.30
#